data_AF-A0A0D0E657-F1
#
_entry.id   AF-A0A0D0E657-F1
#
_cell.length_a   1.000
_cell.length_b   1.000
_cell.length_c   1.000
_cell.angle_alpha   90.00
_cell.angle_beta   90.00
_cell.angle_gamma   90.00
#
_symmetry.space_group_name_H-M   'P 1'
#
loop_
_entity.id
_entity.type
_entity.pdbx_description
1 polymer ?
#
loop_
_entity_poly.entity_id
_entity_poly.type
_entity_poly.pdbx_seq_one_letter_code
_entity_poly.pdbx_strand_id
1 'polypeptide(L)' 'APPDHGIASEQMLGKKSNKFCITVGFMCNTIGIKKWLIFYIGKSKNPCCFGKKSLTDHGFWYHNNKTAWMTAKIFEEYIS' A
#
# COMPACT_ATOMS: atom_id res chain seq x y z
N ALA A 1 -24.42 25.48 10.32
CA ALA A 1 -24.92 24.14 10.70
C ALA A 1 -24.02 23.13 10.01
N PRO A 2 -23.26 22.27 10.68
CA PRO A 2 -22.35 21.40 9.94
C PRO A 2 -23.15 20.21 9.40
N PRO A 3 -23.06 19.96 8.08
CA PRO A 3 -21.89 19.28 7.56
C PRO A 3 -21.19 20.14 6.50
N ASP A 4 -19.87 20.30 6.60
CA ASP A 4 -19.13 21.12 5.62
C ASP A 4 -18.42 20.29 4.55
N HIS A 5 -18.07 19.01 4.77
CA HIS A 5 -17.53 18.15 3.70
C HIS A 5 -17.85 16.65 3.91
N GLY A 6 -18.69 16.09 3.02
CA GLY A 6 -18.96 14.63 2.86
C GLY A 6 -20.42 14.30 2.51
N ILE A 7 -20.70 13.18 1.83
CA ILE A 7 -22.07 12.69 1.46
C ILE A 7 -22.88 12.22 2.69
N ALA A 8 -22.43 12.53 3.90
CA ALA A 8 -23.13 12.15 5.12
C ALA A 8 -24.26 13.13 5.40
N SER A 9 -25.48 12.61 5.57
CA SER A 9 -26.65 13.38 5.99
C SER A 9 -26.62 13.78 7.46
N GLU A 10 -25.80 13.10 8.26
CA GLU A 10 -25.68 13.30 9.70
C GLU A 10 -24.22 13.25 10.17
N GLN A 11 -23.95 13.86 11.31
CA GLN A 11 -22.62 13.90 11.91
C GLN A 11 -22.32 12.54 12.56
N MET A 12 -21.57 11.70 11.86
CA MET A 12 -21.23 10.36 12.35
C MET A 12 -20.21 10.43 13.50
N LEU A 13 -20.46 9.66 14.56
CA LEU A 13 -19.49 9.44 15.63
C LEU A 13 -18.32 8.60 15.09
N GLY A 14 -17.11 9.11 15.29
CA GLY A 14 -15.88 8.46 14.85
C GLY A 14 -15.26 9.13 13.62
N LYS A 15 -14.11 9.78 13.83
CA LYS A 15 -13.25 10.27 12.75
C LYS A 15 -12.14 9.25 12.53
N LYS A 16 -11.86 8.91 11.27
CA LYS A 16 -10.70 8.07 10.92
C LYS A 16 -9.42 8.77 11.38
N SER A 17 -8.91 8.39 12.54
CA SER A 17 -7.74 9.01 13.20
C SER A 17 -6.45 8.75 12.41
N ASN A 18 -6.32 7.55 11.83
CA ASN A 18 -5.12 7.16 11.10
C ASN A 18 -5.50 6.55 9.74
N LYS A 19 -4.87 7.06 8.67
CA LYS A 19 -4.90 6.47 7.33
C LYS A 19 -3.58 5.74 7.10
N PHE A 20 -3.44 4.57 7.70
CA PHE A 20 -2.37 3.66 7.34
C PHE A 20 -2.61 3.13 5.92
N CYS A 21 -1.57 3.16 5.09
CA CYS A 21 -1.64 2.77 3.69
C CYS A 21 -0.56 1.71 3.41
N ILE A 22 -0.95 0.65 2.73
CA ILE A 22 -0.08 -0.31 2.05
C ILE A 22 -0.61 -0.40 0.62
N THR A 23 0.26 -0.20 -0.36
CA THR A 23 -0.08 -0.43 -1.77
C THR A 23 0.32 -1.85 -2.14
N VAL A 24 -0.55 -2.55 -2.86
CA VAL A 24 -0.31 -3.92 -3.32
C VAL A 24 -0.48 -3.95 -4.84
N GLY A 25 0.56 -4.38 -5.54
CA GLY A 25 0.58 -4.56 -6.99
C GLY A 25 0.35 -6.01 -7.37
N PHE A 26 -0.61 -6.22 -8.28
CA PHE A 26 -0.86 -7.51 -8.92
C PHE A 26 -0.58 -7.38 -10.41
N MET A 27 0.10 -8.37 -10.99
CA MET A 27 0.38 -8.42 -12.42
C MET A 27 0.09 -9.82 -12.95
N CYS A 28 -0.64 -9.84 -14.06
CA CYS A 28 -0.95 -11.05 -14.81
C CYS A 28 -0.99 -10.74 -16.31
N ASN A 29 -0.86 -11.78 -17.13
CA ASN A 29 -1.03 -11.65 -18.57
C ASN A 29 -2.53 -11.54 -18.89
N THR A 30 -2.88 -11.15 -20.12
CA THR A 30 -4.28 -10.99 -20.53
C THR A 30 -5.16 -12.22 -20.29
N ILE A 31 -4.55 -13.42 -20.37
CA ILE A 31 -5.24 -14.70 -20.18
C ILE A 31 -5.32 -15.09 -18.68
N GLY A 32 -4.53 -14.46 -17.81
CA GLY A 32 -4.51 -14.71 -16.37
C GLY A 32 -3.76 -15.97 -15.91
N ILE A 33 -3.14 -16.72 -16.84
CA ILE A 33 -2.37 -17.93 -16.54
C ILE A 33 -1.04 -17.58 -15.89
N LYS A 34 -0.32 -16.60 -16.44
CA LYS A 34 0.95 -16.14 -15.90
C LYS A 34 0.66 -15.07 -14.87
N LYS A 35 1.03 -15.33 -13.61
CA LYS A 35 0.90 -14.40 -12.49
C LYS A 35 2.30 -14.13 -11.93
N TRP A 36 2.60 -12.87 -11.69
CA TRP A 36 3.86 -12.46 -11.10
C TRP A 36 3.75 -12.42 -9.58
N LEU A 37 4.90 -12.32 -8.90
CA LEU A 37 4.94 -12.12 -7.46
C LEU A 37 4.16 -10.85 -7.08
N ILE A 38 3.46 -10.94 -5.95
CA ILE A 38 2.75 -9.79 -5.40
C ILE A 38 3.79 -8.76 -4.95
N PHE A 39 3.59 -7.53 -5.40
CA PHE A 39 4.42 -6.40 -5.07
C PHE A 39 3.82 -5.59 -3.92
N TYR A 40 4.63 -5.17 -2.95
CA TYR A 40 4.16 -4.44 -1.78
C TYR A 40 4.90 -3.11 -1.63
N ILE A 41 4.17 -2.04 -1.27
CA ILE A 41 4.74 -0.76 -0.85
C ILE A 41 4.17 -0.39 0.50
N GLY A 42 5.04 -0.19 1.48
CA GLY A 42 4.66 0.35 2.78
C GLY A 42 5.41 1.63 3.12
N LYS A 43 5.16 2.14 4.34
CA LYS A 43 5.81 3.36 4.82
C LYS A 43 7.15 3.09 5.51
N SER A 44 7.19 2.06 6.37
CA SER A 44 8.39 1.70 7.13
C SER A 44 9.26 0.75 6.33
N LYS A 45 10.58 0.96 6.30
CA LYS A 45 11.51 -0.03 5.74
C LYS A 45 11.43 -1.36 6.49
N ASN A 46 11.38 -1.28 7.82
CA ASN A 46 11.31 -2.43 8.73
C ASN A 46 10.12 -2.24 9.68
N PRO A 47 8.93 -2.75 9.37
CA PRO A 47 7.77 -2.61 10.25
C PRO A 47 7.97 -3.38 11.56
N CYS A 48 7.49 -2.81 12.67
CA CYS A 48 7.71 -3.38 14.00
C CYS A 48 7.08 -4.76 14.17
N CYS A 49 5.96 -5.04 13.49
CA CYS A 49 5.28 -6.34 13.54
C CYS A 49 6.12 -7.50 12.97
N PHE A 50 7.16 -7.22 12.18
CA PHE A 50 8.08 -8.22 11.64
C PHE A 50 9.41 -8.28 12.41
N GLY A 51 9.37 -8.01 13.73
CA GLY A 51 10.56 -8.04 14.56
C GLY A 51 11.64 -7.03 14.14
N LYS A 52 11.23 -5.92 13.49
CA LYS A 52 12.12 -4.90 12.91
C LYS A 52 13.09 -5.43 11.84
N LYS A 53 12.79 -6.57 11.22
CA LYS A 53 13.50 -7.10 10.04
C LYS A 53 12.95 -6.50 8.76
N SER A 54 13.72 -6.60 7.67
CA SER A 54 13.24 -6.16 6.36
C SER A 54 12.20 -7.16 5.85
N LEU A 55 11.17 -6.68 5.15
CA LEU A 55 10.21 -7.60 4.51
C LEU A 55 10.87 -8.42 3.40
N THR A 56 11.94 -7.92 2.81
CA THR A 56 12.76 -8.66 1.85
C THR A 56 13.41 -9.87 2.52
N ASP A 57 13.79 -9.78 3.80
CA ASP A 57 14.33 -10.91 4.59
C ASP A 57 13.25 -12.00 4.82
N HIS A 58 11.98 -11.61 4.74
CA HIS A 58 10.82 -12.52 4.81
C HIS A 58 10.38 -13.02 3.42
N GLY A 59 11.11 -12.69 2.35
CA GLY A 59 10.81 -13.13 0.99
C GLY A 59 9.74 -12.31 0.26
N PHE A 60 9.31 -11.17 0.82
CA PHE A 60 8.37 -10.28 0.14
C PHE A 60 9.11 -9.37 -0.85
N TRP A 61 8.51 -9.19 -2.02
CA TRP A 61 8.90 -8.12 -2.93
C TRP A 61 8.36 -6.79 -2.40
N TYR A 62 9.19 -6.07 -1.64
CA TYR A 62 8.77 -4.93 -0.82
C TYR A 62 9.58 -3.67 -1.09
N HIS A 63 8.88 -2.56 -1.28
CA HIS A 63 9.42 -1.20 -1.28
C HIS A 63 8.87 -0.37 -0.13
N ASN A 64 9.59 0.68 0.24
CA ASN A 64 9.11 1.65 1.21
C ASN A 64 9.33 3.09 0.76
N ASN A 65 8.35 3.95 1.01
CA ASN A 65 8.49 5.41 0.85
C ASN A 65 7.56 6.14 1.83
N LYS A 66 7.68 7.47 1.94
CA LYS A 66 6.94 8.25 2.97
C LYS A 66 5.41 8.16 2.85
N THR A 67 4.87 7.90 1.65
CA THR A 67 3.43 7.90 1.35
C THR A 67 2.85 6.50 1.23
N ALA A 68 3.69 5.47 1.09
CA ALA A 68 3.35 4.11 0.67
C ALA A 68 2.65 4.04 -0.70
N TRP A 69 2.95 4.97 -1.61
CA TRP A 69 2.34 5.05 -2.95
C TRP A 69 3.28 4.55 -4.05
N MET A 70 2.70 4.14 -5.17
CA MET A 70 3.43 3.87 -6.41
C MET A 70 4.11 5.15 -6.93
N THR A 71 5.37 5.06 -7.34
CA THR A 71 6.08 6.15 -8.05
C THR A 71 6.55 5.64 -9.41
N ALA A 72 6.86 6.55 -10.34
CA ALA A 72 7.37 6.17 -11.66
C ALA A 72 8.58 5.23 -11.57
N LYS A 73 9.58 5.57 -10.74
CA LYS A 73 10.75 4.72 -10.49
C LYS A 73 10.38 3.32 -9.99
N ILE A 74 9.50 3.23 -9.00
CA ILE A 74 9.09 1.93 -8.45
C ILE A 74 8.28 1.15 -9.51
N PHE A 75 7.51 1.84 -10.36
CA PHE A 75 6.75 1.22 -11.42
C PHE A 75 7.64 0.68 -12.53
N GLU A 76 8.68 1.43 -12.92
CA GLU A 76 9.71 0.96 -13.86
C GLU A 76 10.41 -0.30 -13.34
N GLU A 77 10.77 -0.35 -12.06
CA GLU A 77 11.31 -1.55 -11.40
C GLU A 77 10.29 -2.71 -11.34
N TYR A 78 9.00 -2.40 -11.26
CA TYR A 78 7.92 -3.39 -11.20
C TYR A 78 7.63 -4.06 -12.55
N ILE A 79 7.82 -3.34 -13.66
CA ILE A 79 7.56 -3.85 -15.02
C ILE A 79 8.80 -4.34 -15.77
N SER A 80 10.00 -4.07 -15.25
CA SER A 80 11.28 -4.56 -15.78
C SER A 80 11.47 -6.05 -15.51
#